data_AF-A0A536I4D6-F1
#
_entry.id   AF-A0A536I4D6-F1
#
_cell.length_a   1.000
_cell.length_b   1.000
_cell.length_c   1.000
_cell.angle_alpha   90.00
_cell.angle_beta   90.00
_cell.angle_gamma   90.00
#
_symmetry.space_group_name_H-M   'P 1'
#
loop_
_entity.id
_entity.type
_entity.pdbx_description
1 polymer ?
#
loop_
_entity_poly.entity_id
_entity_poly.type
_entity_poly.pdbx_seq_one_letter_code
_entity_poly.pdbx_strand_id
1 'polypeptide(L)'
;MARHHVLCAIVVAAGVFACGAPVSTPAVAPTGAPSTVAGSAAPNRIVATAELTKPPNIQPQLPLPTTVRWAVDKGSPDDPQHRSLLVLFYDGNARGWRIIDPDGDLLFHVPIAGSGIFGPETCVARARRFDEVTTWIALDRPTLELFLERYRTLRGVAEGIPAGEVTLSLSDSGCRG
;
A
#
# COMPACT_ATOMS: atom_id res chain seq x y z
N MET A 1 -9.71 -35.24 46.73
CA MET A 1 -9.74 -36.35 45.75
C MET A 1 -10.20 -35.79 44.40
N ALA A 2 -9.59 -36.26 43.30
CA ALA A 2 -9.83 -35.93 41.87
C ALA A 2 -9.58 -34.46 41.45
N ARG A 3 -8.59 -34.03 40.65
CA ARG A 3 -7.82 -34.55 39.49
C ARG A 3 -8.66 -34.67 38.19
N HIS A 4 -8.18 -33.97 37.15
CA HIS A 4 -8.41 -34.20 35.69
C HIS A 4 -9.70 -33.60 35.06
N HIS A 5 -9.78 -33.08 33.82
CA HIS A 5 -8.88 -32.93 32.66
C HIS A 5 -9.35 -31.73 31.79
N VAL A 6 -8.40 -31.09 31.10
CA VAL A 6 -8.58 -30.22 29.92
C VAL A 6 -9.12 -31.05 28.74
N LEU A 7 -10.04 -30.51 27.95
CA LEU A 7 -10.39 -31.04 26.63
C LEU A 7 -10.56 -29.91 25.61
N CYS A 8 -9.56 -29.82 24.72
CA CYS A 8 -9.61 -29.09 23.46
C CYS A 8 -10.75 -29.61 22.58
N ALA A 9 -11.45 -28.71 21.91
CA ALA A 9 -12.24 -29.05 20.74
C ALA A 9 -11.75 -28.19 19.55
N ILE A 10 -10.88 -28.79 18.75
CA ILE A 10 -10.50 -28.30 17.43
C ILE A 10 -11.54 -28.84 16.46
N VAL A 11 -12.29 -27.98 15.78
CA VAL A 11 -13.13 -28.39 14.65
C VAL A 11 -12.31 -28.22 13.38
N VAL A 12 -11.74 -29.33 12.91
CA VAL A 12 -11.15 -29.48 11.58
C VAL A 12 -12.28 -29.87 10.62
N ALA A 13 -12.66 -28.98 9.71
CA ALA A 13 -13.52 -29.33 8.59
C ALA A 13 -12.65 -29.65 7.37
N ALA A 14 -12.49 -30.95 7.12
CA ALA A 14 -11.84 -31.49 5.93
C ALA A 14 -12.79 -31.39 4.72
N GLY A 15 -12.37 -30.67 3.68
CA GLY A 15 -13.01 -30.66 2.36
C GLY A 15 -12.39 -31.71 1.45
N VAL A 16 -13.24 -32.57 0.92
CA VAL A 16 -12.94 -33.82 0.20
C VAL A 16 -12.31 -33.59 -1.18
N PHE A 17 -11.27 -34.38 -1.45
CA PHE A 17 -10.65 -34.64 -2.76
C PHE A 17 -11.65 -35.27 -3.74
N ALA A 18 -11.72 -34.76 -4.97
CA ALA A 18 -12.22 -35.52 -6.11
C ALA A 18 -11.24 -35.42 -7.30
N CYS A 19 -10.61 -36.56 -7.60
CA CYS A 19 -9.82 -36.81 -8.80
C CYS A 19 -10.72 -36.89 -10.05
N GLY A 20 -10.24 -36.39 -11.18
CA GLY A 20 -10.83 -36.63 -12.50
C GLY A 20 -9.94 -36.07 -13.60
N ALA A 21 -9.12 -36.94 -14.19
CA ALA A 21 -8.15 -36.63 -15.25
C ALA A 21 -8.78 -36.68 -16.67
N PRO A 22 -8.02 -36.57 -17.79
CA PRO A 22 -8.12 -35.48 -18.76
C PRO A 22 -8.63 -35.91 -20.16
N VAL A 23 -9.16 -35.01 -21.00
CA VAL A 23 -9.38 -35.33 -22.43
C VAL A 23 -9.22 -34.10 -23.36
N SER A 24 -8.18 -34.18 -24.18
CA SER A 24 -8.00 -33.79 -25.59
C SER A 24 -8.38 -32.40 -26.14
N THR A 25 -7.34 -31.74 -26.66
CA THR A 25 -7.37 -30.74 -27.75
C THR A 25 -7.98 -31.27 -29.04
N PRO A 26 -8.52 -30.37 -29.87
CA PRO A 26 -8.21 -30.41 -31.29
C PRO A 26 -7.52 -29.12 -31.76
N ALA A 27 -6.46 -29.32 -32.53
CA ALA A 27 -5.83 -28.29 -33.35
C ALA A 27 -6.75 -27.94 -34.54
N VAL A 28 -6.91 -26.64 -34.82
CA VAL A 28 -7.35 -26.16 -36.13
C VAL A 28 -6.53 -24.93 -36.49
N ALA A 29 -5.81 -25.03 -37.61
CA ALA A 29 -5.27 -23.95 -38.42
C ALA A 29 -5.46 -24.38 -39.90
N PRO A 30 -5.18 -23.55 -40.92
CA PRO A 30 -5.47 -22.13 -41.14
C PRO A 30 -6.13 -21.92 -42.54
N THR A 31 -6.95 -20.88 -42.77
CA THR A 31 -7.28 -20.32 -44.12
C THR A 31 -8.30 -19.18 -43.96
N GLY A 32 -8.26 -18.01 -44.59
CA GLY A 32 -7.40 -17.41 -45.60
C GLY A 32 -7.75 -15.90 -45.71
N ALA A 33 -6.86 -15.12 -46.33
CA ALA A 33 -6.92 -13.66 -46.50
C ALA A 33 -7.91 -13.22 -47.62
N PRO A 34 -7.85 -11.96 -48.09
CA PRO A 34 -8.52 -10.75 -47.61
C PRO A 34 -9.70 -10.35 -48.53
N SER A 35 -10.53 -9.38 -48.14
CA SER A 35 -11.43 -8.70 -49.09
C SER A 35 -11.52 -7.21 -48.78
N THR A 36 -10.74 -6.45 -49.56
CA THR A 36 -10.94 -5.04 -49.85
C THR A 36 -12.18 -4.85 -50.71
N VAL A 37 -13.11 -3.99 -50.27
CA VAL A 37 -14.06 -3.33 -51.19
C VAL A 37 -13.95 -1.83 -50.96
N ALA A 38 -13.48 -1.15 -52.01
CA ALA A 38 -13.40 0.29 -52.13
C ALA A 38 -14.80 0.90 -52.24
N GLY A 39 -15.05 1.95 -51.45
CA GLY A 39 -16.19 2.85 -51.60
C GLY A 39 -15.67 4.28 -51.56
N SER A 40 -15.50 4.88 -52.74
CA SER A 40 -15.10 6.27 -52.95
C SER A 40 -16.30 7.20 -52.75
N ALA A 41 -16.16 8.19 -51.85
CA ALA A 41 -16.93 9.43 -51.87
C ALA A 41 -16.09 10.55 -51.22
N ALA A 42 -16.16 11.74 -51.84
CA ALA A 42 -15.23 12.88 -51.77
C ALA A 42 -14.93 13.46 -50.37
N PRO A 43 -13.82 14.23 -50.21
CA PRO A 43 -13.35 14.67 -48.90
C PRO A 43 -14.19 15.86 -48.43
N ASN A 44 -15.08 15.64 -47.45
CA ASN A 44 -15.54 16.73 -46.61
C ASN A 44 -14.35 17.17 -45.76
N ARG A 45 -13.76 18.30 -46.15
CA ARG A 45 -12.73 19.01 -45.39
C ARG A 45 -13.36 19.50 -44.09
N ILE A 46 -13.44 18.62 -43.10
CA ILE A 46 -13.63 19.04 -41.71
C ILE A 46 -12.32 19.75 -41.36
N VAL A 47 -12.37 21.07 -41.32
CA VAL A 47 -11.34 21.87 -40.69
C VAL A 47 -11.30 21.37 -39.25
N ALA A 48 -10.32 20.54 -38.93
CA ALA A 48 -10.01 20.18 -37.56
C ALA A 48 -9.67 21.49 -36.86
N THR A 49 -10.64 22.04 -36.14
CA THR A 49 -10.44 23.10 -35.17
C THR A 49 -9.32 22.58 -34.28
N ALA A 50 -8.14 23.21 -34.35
CA ALA A 50 -6.99 22.81 -33.56
C ALA A 50 -7.43 22.76 -32.10
N GLU A 51 -7.60 21.54 -31.60
CA GLU A 51 -7.93 21.29 -30.21
C GLU A 51 -6.75 21.87 -29.44
N LEU A 52 -7.00 23.00 -28.76
CA LEU A 52 -6.01 23.71 -27.95
C LEU A 52 -5.49 22.70 -26.93
N THR A 53 -4.38 22.05 -27.27
CA THR A 53 -3.83 20.97 -26.48
C THR A 53 -3.31 21.65 -25.24
N LYS A 54 -4.01 21.45 -24.11
CA LYS A 54 -3.55 21.90 -22.81
C LYS A 54 -2.06 21.52 -22.73
N PRO A 55 -1.15 22.46 -22.47
CA PRO A 55 0.26 22.13 -22.38
C PRO A 55 0.39 20.97 -21.38
N PRO A 56 1.18 19.94 -21.70
CA PRO A 56 1.33 18.80 -20.82
C PRO A 56 1.64 19.35 -19.42
N ASN A 57 0.83 18.94 -18.45
CA ASN A 57 1.07 19.29 -17.05
C ASN A 57 2.32 18.52 -16.63
N ILE A 58 3.49 19.08 -16.91
CA ILE A 58 4.77 18.57 -16.43
C ILE A 58 4.85 18.97 -14.97
N GLN A 59 4.13 18.24 -14.12
CA GLN A 59 4.39 18.29 -12.69
C GLN A 59 5.78 17.70 -12.49
N PRO A 60 6.70 18.42 -11.83
CA PRO A 60 7.97 17.84 -11.42
C PRO A 60 7.67 16.54 -10.67
N GLN A 61 8.18 15.42 -11.17
CA GLN A 61 8.05 14.17 -10.43
C GLN A 61 8.81 14.35 -9.12
N LEU A 62 8.09 14.20 -8.02
CA LEU A 62 8.72 14.15 -6.70
C LEU A 62 9.75 13.01 -6.70
N PRO A 63 10.93 13.22 -6.08
CA PRO A 63 11.99 12.22 -6.09
C PRO A 63 11.55 10.92 -5.42
N LEU A 64 12.29 9.85 -5.68
CA LEU A 64 12.10 8.59 -4.96
C LEU A 64 12.38 8.82 -3.46
N PRO A 65 11.57 8.24 -2.56
CA PRO A 65 11.84 8.31 -1.12
C PRO A 65 13.21 7.73 -0.80
N THR A 66 13.94 8.41 0.09
CA THR A 66 15.25 7.95 0.55
C THR A 66 15.28 7.68 2.04
N THR A 67 14.30 8.22 2.78
CA THR A 67 14.18 8.13 4.23
C THR A 67 12.74 7.85 4.63
N VAL A 68 12.59 7.05 5.68
CA VAL A 68 11.33 6.91 6.40
C VAL A 68 11.63 6.76 7.89
N ARG A 69 11.08 7.68 8.67
CA ARG A 69 11.15 7.69 10.13
C ARG A 69 9.76 7.44 10.70
N TRP A 70 9.69 7.01 11.94
CA TRP A 70 8.41 6.75 12.58
C TRP A 70 8.32 7.32 14.00
N ALA A 71 7.09 7.61 14.43
CA ALA A 71 6.74 7.96 15.80
C ALA A 71 5.44 7.26 16.20
N VAL A 72 5.15 7.29 17.51
CA VAL A 72 3.86 6.86 18.05
C VAL A 72 3.16 8.04 18.68
N ASP A 73 1.94 8.29 18.26
CA ASP A 73 1.03 9.25 18.88
C ASP A 73 -0.16 8.54 19.52
N LYS A 74 -0.79 9.20 20.48
CA LYS A 74 -2.12 8.78 20.94
C LYS A 74 -3.11 8.93 19.79
N GLY A 75 -4.00 7.95 19.66
CA GLY A 75 -5.15 8.10 18.77
C GLY A 75 -6.16 9.09 19.31
N SER A 76 -7.23 9.26 18.54
CA SER A 76 -8.36 10.08 18.95
C SER A 76 -8.88 9.60 20.32
N PRO A 77 -9.15 10.50 21.27
CA PRO A 77 -9.81 10.13 22.52
C PRO A 77 -11.20 9.52 22.28
N ASP A 78 -11.81 9.83 21.13
CA ASP A 78 -13.11 9.32 20.70
C ASP A 78 -13.03 7.96 19.99
N ASP A 79 -11.83 7.41 19.75
CA ASP A 79 -11.71 6.05 19.20
C ASP A 79 -12.08 5.04 20.29
N PRO A 80 -13.19 4.30 20.15
CA PRO A 80 -13.66 3.37 21.19
C PRO A 80 -12.71 2.20 21.41
N GLN A 81 -11.79 1.97 20.48
CA GLN A 81 -10.74 0.95 20.57
C GLN A 81 -9.43 1.50 21.19
N HIS A 82 -9.37 2.81 21.48
CA HIS A 82 -8.20 3.50 22.00
C HIS A 82 -6.91 3.13 21.25
N ARG A 83 -6.98 3.04 19.92
CA ARG A 83 -5.83 2.71 19.08
C ARG A 83 -4.82 3.83 19.13
N SER A 84 -3.54 3.48 19.01
CA SER A 84 -2.48 4.47 18.87
C SER A 84 -2.23 4.74 17.40
N LEU A 85 -1.73 5.93 17.08
CA LEU A 85 -1.30 6.27 15.73
C LEU A 85 0.17 5.91 15.56
N LEU A 86 0.46 5.05 14.59
CA LEU A 86 1.81 4.96 14.05
C LEU A 86 1.93 6.03 12.96
N VAL A 87 2.85 6.96 13.16
CA VAL A 87 3.11 8.07 12.25
C VAL A 87 4.37 7.77 11.47
N LEU A 88 4.34 7.96 10.15
CA LEU A 88 5.52 7.92 9.29
C LEU A 88 5.87 9.32 8.79
N PHE A 89 7.15 9.66 8.87
CA PHE A 89 7.74 10.86 8.27
C PHE A 89 8.69 10.42 7.15
N TYR A 90 8.50 10.94 5.94
CA TYR A 90 9.29 10.51 4.79
C TYR A 90 9.51 11.65 3.81
N ASP A 91 10.53 11.52 2.97
CA ASP A 91 10.81 12.42 1.86
C ASP A 91 10.34 11.84 0.52
N GLY A 92 10.28 12.68 -0.52
CA GLY A 92 9.93 12.23 -1.86
C GLY A 92 8.47 11.82 -2.02
N ASN A 93 8.22 10.91 -2.97
CA ASN A 93 6.87 10.49 -3.37
C ASN A 93 6.52 9.09 -2.88
N ALA A 94 5.32 8.90 -2.35
CA ALA A 94 4.74 7.58 -2.11
C ALA A 94 3.21 7.69 -2.14
N ARG A 95 2.52 6.65 -2.59
CA ARG A 95 1.05 6.50 -2.50
C ARG A 95 0.60 5.63 -1.34
N GLY A 96 1.54 5.08 -0.61
CA GLY A 96 1.32 4.22 0.55
C GLY A 96 2.63 3.55 0.94
N TRP A 97 2.60 2.89 2.08
CA TRP A 97 3.72 2.14 2.60
C TRP A 97 3.26 0.76 3.06
N ARG A 98 3.97 -0.29 2.66
CA ARG A 98 3.86 -1.60 3.32
C ARG A 98 4.95 -1.72 4.37
N ILE A 99 4.58 -2.09 5.59
CA ILE A 99 5.54 -2.50 6.60
C ILE A 99 5.66 -4.01 6.49
N ILE A 100 6.83 -4.47 6.05
CA ILE A 100 7.13 -5.88 5.86
C ILE A 100 8.20 -6.34 6.84
N ASP A 101 8.20 -7.64 7.12
CA ASP A 101 9.25 -8.27 7.90
C ASP A 101 10.43 -8.74 7.02
N PRO A 102 11.50 -9.33 7.60
CA PRO A 102 12.67 -9.78 6.85
C PRO A 102 12.39 -10.86 5.80
N ASP A 103 11.34 -11.65 5.99
CA ASP A 103 10.93 -12.72 5.06
C ASP A 103 10.08 -12.16 3.91
N GLY A 104 9.68 -10.88 4.01
CA GLY A 104 8.87 -10.18 3.03
C GLY A 104 7.37 -10.21 3.36
N ASP A 105 6.99 -10.77 4.52
CA ASP A 105 5.61 -10.87 4.92
C ASP A 105 5.07 -9.52 5.36
N LEU A 106 3.84 -9.22 4.93
CA LEU A 106 3.17 -7.97 5.26
C LEU A 106 2.71 -7.97 6.71
N LEU A 107 3.19 -7.00 7.49
CA LEU A 107 2.70 -6.73 8.83
C LEU A 107 1.43 -5.85 8.78
N PHE A 108 1.51 -4.70 8.09
CA PHE A 108 0.36 -3.84 7.81
C PHE A 108 0.67 -2.81 6.72
N HIS A 109 -0.38 -2.19 6.18
CA HIS A 109 -0.30 -1.09 5.21
C HIS A 109 -0.51 0.25 5.90
N VAL A 110 0.26 1.27 5.53
CA VAL A 110 0.06 2.66 5.95
C VAL A 110 -0.38 3.46 4.71
N PRO A 111 -1.64 3.92 4.65
CA PRO A 111 -2.11 4.72 3.53
C PRO A 111 -1.46 6.10 3.55
N ILE A 112 -1.64 6.90 2.49
CA ILE A 112 -1.45 8.36 2.60
C ILE A 112 -2.71 8.93 3.25
N ALA A 113 -2.60 9.25 4.54
CA ALA A 113 -3.66 9.89 5.29
C ALA A 113 -3.92 11.29 4.72
N GLY A 114 -5.19 11.71 4.77
CA GLY A 114 -5.60 13.07 4.46
C GLY A 114 -5.15 14.06 5.54
N SER A 115 -5.73 15.25 5.58
CA SER A 115 -5.43 16.23 6.63
C SER A 115 -5.84 15.73 8.03
N GLY A 116 -4.98 15.94 9.03
CA GLY A 116 -5.27 15.77 10.44
C GLY A 116 -4.90 17.03 11.22
N ILE A 117 -5.61 17.31 12.31
CA ILE A 117 -5.29 18.41 13.22
C ILE A 117 -4.47 17.81 14.36
N PHE A 118 -3.19 18.17 14.40
CA PHE A 118 -2.24 17.69 15.41
C PHE A 118 -1.77 18.87 16.26
N GLY A 119 -2.04 18.80 17.56
CA GLY A 119 -1.59 19.81 18.52
C GLY A 119 -0.09 19.72 18.80
N PRO A 120 0.50 20.76 19.42
CA PRO A 120 1.93 20.83 19.72
C PRO A 120 2.43 19.71 20.67
N GLU A 121 1.52 19.05 21.39
CA GLU A 121 1.81 17.89 22.24
C GLU A 121 2.09 16.60 21.46
N THR A 122 1.66 16.53 20.20
CA THR A 122 1.78 15.33 19.36
C THR A 122 3.20 15.14 18.83
N CYS A 123 3.55 13.90 18.50
CA CYS A 123 4.76 13.58 17.79
C CYS A 123 4.76 14.06 16.35
N VAL A 124 3.60 14.12 15.69
CA VAL A 124 3.47 14.81 14.39
C VAL A 124 3.99 16.24 14.48
N ALA A 125 3.65 17.00 15.52
CA ALA A 125 4.13 18.37 15.67
C ALA A 125 5.58 18.47 16.14
N ARG A 126 6.02 17.59 17.04
CA ARG A 126 7.36 17.68 17.68
C ARG A 126 8.50 17.04 16.90
N ALA A 127 8.22 15.97 16.16
CA ALA A 127 9.25 15.13 15.54
C ALA A 127 9.40 15.34 14.03
N ARG A 128 8.41 15.97 13.38
CA ARG A 128 8.43 16.27 11.94
C ARG A 128 9.53 17.28 11.61
N ARG A 129 10.28 16.99 10.54
CA ARG A 129 11.23 17.93 9.91
C ARG A 129 10.54 18.69 8.79
N PHE A 130 11.08 19.86 8.46
CA PHE A 130 10.48 20.80 7.50
C PHE A 130 10.26 20.18 6.10
N ASP A 131 11.16 19.30 5.68
CA ASP A 131 11.20 18.66 4.36
C ASP A 131 10.44 17.33 4.29
N GLU A 132 9.78 16.93 5.37
CA GLU A 132 9.09 15.63 5.44
C GLU A 132 7.59 15.75 5.16
N VAL A 133 7.11 14.78 4.40
CA VAL A 133 5.71 14.39 4.32
C VAL A 133 5.37 13.55 5.55
N THR A 134 4.12 13.66 6.01
CA THR A 134 3.64 12.91 7.18
C THR A 134 2.39 12.14 6.81
N THR A 135 2.35 10.86 7.20
CA THR A 135 1.16 10.02 7.13
C THR A 135 1.03 9.17 8.38
N TRP A 136 -0.13 8.56 8.61
CA TRP A 136 -0.38 7.75 9.81
C TRP A 136 -1.43 6.66 9.60
N ILE A 137 -1.40 5.67 10.48
CA ILE A 137 -2.43 4.64 10.64
C ILE A 137 -2.73 4.42 12.13
N ALA A 138 -4.00 4.14 12.44
CA ALA A 138 -4.39 3.67 13.76
C ALA A 138 -4.14 2.16 13.89
N LEU A 139 -3.31 1.75 14.84
CA LEU A 139 -3.00 0.34 15.12
C LEU A 139 -3.62 -0.09 16.44
N ASP A 140 -4.11 -1.34 16.46
CA ASP A 140 -4.40 -2.01 17.72
C ASP A 140 -3.12 -2.24 18.54
N ARG A 141 -3.31 -2.50 19.84
CA ARG A 141 -2.21 -2.66 20.78
C ARG A 141 -1.28 -3.83 20.40
N PRO A 142 -1.77 -5.05 20.09
CA PRO A 142 -0.89 -6.16 19.72
C PRO A 142 -0.01 -5.84 18.50
N THR A 143 -0.58 -5.23 17.46
CA THR A 143 0.15 -4.88 16.24
C THR A 143 1.21 -3.82 16.51
N LEU A 144 0.89 -2.81 17.32
CA LEU A 144 1.85 -1.80 17.73
C LEU A 144 2.98 -2.39 18.57
N GLU A 145 2.67 -3.23 19.56
CA GLU A 145 3.68 -3.88 20.40
C GLU A 145 4.64 -4.72 19.57
N LEU A 146 4.10 -5.51 18.64
CA LEU A 146 4.91 -6.30 17.69
C LEU A 146 5.81 -5.42 16.81
N PHE A 147 5.28 -4.29 16.32
CA PHE A 147 6.07 -3.32 15.58
C PHE A 147 7.20 -2.75 16.45
N LEU A 148 6.92 -2.36 17.68
CA LEU A 148 7.90 -1.76 18.60
C LEU A 148 9.00 -2.73 19.02
N GLU A 149 8.69 -4.02 19.11
CA GLU A 149 9.68 -5.06 19.38
C GLU A 149 10.59 -5.29 18.15
N ARG A 150 10.02 -5.24 16.95
CA ARG A 150 10.70 -5.70 15.71
C ARG A 150 11.16 -4.58 14.77
N TYR A 151 10.87 -3.30 15.02
CA TYR A 151 11.05 -2.22 14.02
C TYR A 151 12.44 -2.15 13.37
N ARG A 152 13.49 -2.62 14.06
CA ARG A 152 14.87 -2.64 13.54
C ARG A 152 15.08 -3.64 12.42
N THR A 153 14.26 -4.69 12.35
CA THR A 153 14.32 -5.72 11.29
C THR A 153 13.25 -5.50 10.23
N LEU A 154 12.20 -4.74 10.54
CA LEU A 154 11.15 -4.38 9.59
C LEU A 154 11.65 -3.41 8.52
N ARG A 155 10.98 -3.43 7.36
CA ARG A 155 11.23 -2.54 6.24
C ARG A 155 9.96 -1.82 5.83
N GLY A 156 10.10 -0.56 5.42
CA GLY A 156 9.03 0.20 4.78
C GLY A 156 9.19 0.12 3.26
N VAL A 157 8.19 -0.40 2.56
CA VAL A 157 8.15 -0.43 1.10
C VAL A 157 7.24 0.70 0.61
N ALA A 158 7.83 1.70 -0.03
CA ALA A 158 7.09 2.78 -0.67
C ALA A 158 6.40 2.28 -1.94
N GLU A 159 5.10 2.53 -2.06
CA GLU A 159 4.28 2.07 -3.18
C GLU A 159 3.85 3.21 -4.11
N GLY A 160 3.50 2.85 -5.34
CA GLY A 160 2.88 3.77 -6.30
C GLY A 160 3.82 4.87 -6.78
N ILE A 161 5.12 4.57 -6.80
CA ILE A 161 6.19 5.43 -7.32
C ILE A 161 6.53 5.03 -8.77
N PRO A 162 7.12 5.92 -9.59
CA PRO A 162 7.45 5.62 -10.99
C PRO A 162 8.35 4.39 -11.17
N ALA A 163 9.21 4.10 -10.18
CA ALA A 163 10.09 2.93 -10.17
C ALA A 163 9.39 1.61 -9.77
N GLY A 164 8.09 1.64 -9.48
CA GLY A 164 7.35 0.51 -8.91
C GLY A 164 7.31 0.58 -7.39
N GLU A 165 8.39 0.16 -6.74
CA GLU A 165 8.54 0.14 -5.28
C GLU A 165 9.97 0.42 -4.84
N VAL A 166 10.14 0.99 -3.64
CA VAL A 166 11.44 1.22 -2.99
C VAL A 166 11.37 0.75 -1.54
N THR A 167 12.32 -0.10 -1.14
CA THR A 167 12.40 -0.66 0.21
C THR A 167 13.41 0.12 1.04
N LEU A 168 12.98 0.62 2.19
CA LEU A 168 13.80 1.44 3.10
C LEU A 168 13.84 0.86 4.52
N SER A 169 14.91 1.23 5.24
CA SER A 169 15.01 1.01 6.68
C SER A 169 14.10 1.97 7.44
N LEU A 170 13.43 1.48 8.48
CA LEU A 170 12.63 2.31 9.39
C LEU A 170 13.52 2.92 10.48
N SER A 171 13.57 4.24 10.56
CA SER A 171 14.34 4.94 11.59
C SER A 171 13.43 5.47 12.71
N ASP A 172 13.79 5.23 13.97
CA ASP A 172 13.04 5.78 15.10
C ASP A 172 13.24 7.30 15.16
N SER A 173 12.16 8.06 15.23
CA SER A 173 12.21 9.51 15.45
C SER A 173 12.54 9.89 16.90
N GLY A 174 12.40 8.95 17.83
CA GLY A 174 12.54 9.14 19.27
C GLY A 174 11.28 9.66 19.96
N CYS A 175 10.18 9.91 19.24
CA CYS A 175 8.97 10.47 19.82
C CYS A 175 7.88 9.43 20.06
N ARG A 176 7.34 9.44 21.30
CA ARG A 176 6.22 8.61 21.76
C ARG A 176 5.30 9.47 22.63
N GLY A 177 4.03 9.59 22.25
CA GLY A 177 3.01 10.45 22.90
C GLY A 177 1.96 9.68 23.68
#